data_AF-A0A699QNA7-F1
#
_entry.id   AF-A0A699QNA7-F1
#
_cell.length_a   1.000
_cell.length_b   1.000
_cell.length_c   1.000
_cell.angle_alpha   90.00
_cell.angle_beta   90.00
_cell.angle_gamma   90.00
#
_symmetry.space_group_name_H-M   'P 1'
#
loop_
_entity.id
_entity.type
_entity.pdbx_description
1 polymer ?
#
loop_
_entity_poly.entity_id
_entity_poly.type
_entity_poly.pdbx_seq_one_letter_code
_entity_poly.pdbx_strand_id
1 'polypeptide(L)' 'MWKQYIKRYHGKKKSPQTENEARKNMMTYLKNTDGYKMDFFKGMSYNEIRPIFQDRFDENIRFLLKSREEMEEEDQEVL' A
#
# COMPACT_ATOMS: atom_id res chain seq x y z
N MET A 1 -2.87 13.44 11.59
CA MET A 1 -3.56 12.31 10.92
C MET A 1 -2.68 11.09 10.63
N TRP A 2 -1.47 11.24 10.05
CA TRP A 2 -0.55 10.13 9.71
C TRP A 2 -0.30 9.11 10.85
N LYS A 3 -0.02 9.61 12.07
CA LYS A 3 0.22 8.75 13.26
C LYS A 3 -1.00 7.91 13.68
N GLN A 4 -2.23 8.40 13.46
CA GLN A 4 -3.45 7.63 13.76
C GLN A 4 -3.73 6.56 12.70
N TYR A 5 -3.42 6.86 11.43
CA TYR A 5 -3.55 5.91 10.32
C TYR A 5 -2.61 4.71 10.50
N ILE A 6 -1.33 4.98 10.78
CA ILE A 6 -0.33 3.94 11.11
C ILE A 6 -0.82 3.06 12.28
N LYS A 7 -1.35 3.67 13.36
CA LYS A 7 -1.90 2.91 14.49
C LYS A 7 -3.06 1.99 14.10
N ARG A 8 -4.02 2.45 13.29
CA ARG A 8 -5.16 1.61 12.85
C ARG A 8 -4.72 0.46 11.94
N TYR A 9 -3.76 0.70 11.06
CA TYR A 9 -3.28 -0.28 10.10
C TYR A 9 -2.40 -1.35 10.75
N HIS A 10 -1.53 -0.97 11.68
CA HIS A 10 -0.69 -1.92 12.43
C HIS A 10 -1.48 -2.70 13.50
N GLY A 11 -2.54 -2.13 14.09
CA GLY A 11 -3.29 -2.75 15.18
C GLY A 11 -4.20 -3.93 14.78
N LYS A 12 -4.50 -4.11 13.48
CA LYS A 12 -5.43 -5.15 12.98
C LYS A 12 -4.87 -6.06 11.89
N LYS A 13 -3.64 -5.84 11.40
CA LYS A 13 -3.03 -6.73 10.41
C LYS A 13 -2.45 -7.95 11.11
N LYS A 14 -2.87 -9.16 10.69
CA LYS A 14 -2.02 -10.35 10.87
C LYS A 14 -0.70 -10.05 10.17
N SER A 15 0.37 -9.88 10.94
CA SER A 15 1.70 -9.76 10.37
C SER A 15 2.03 -11.04 9.61
N PRO A 16 2.69 -10.97 8.45
CA PRO A 16 3.20 -12.17 7.81
C PRO A 16 4.03 -12.97 8.81
N GLN A 17 3.80 -14.27 8.92
CA GLN A 17 4.55 -15.11 9.86
C GLN A 17 5.97 -15.39 9.36
N THR A 18 6.21 -15.21 8.05
CA THR A 18 7.52 -15.42 7.42
C THR A 18 7.79 -14.40 6.31
N GLU A 19 9.07 -14.22 5.96
CA GLU A 19 9.51 -13.38 4.85
C GLU A 19 8.92 -13.82 3.50
N ASN A 20 8.77 -15.13 3.28
CA ASN A 20 8.15 -15.67 2.07
C ASN A 20 6.67 -15.31 1.95
N GLU A 21 5.95 -15.28 3.07
CA GLU A 21 4.55 -14.86 3.10
C GLU A 21 4.43 -13.35 2.86
N ALA A 22 5.32 -12.55 3.47
CA ALA A 22 5.40 -11.11 3.21
C ALA A 22 5.68 -10.82 1.73
N ARG A 23 6.62 -11.56 1.13
CA ARG A 23 6.95 -11.47 -0.29
C ARG A 23 5.75 -11.76 -1.19
N LYS A 24 5.00 -12.85 -0.92
CA LYS A 24 3.77 -13.21 -1.65
C LYS A 24 2.70 -12.12 -1.55
N ASN A 25 2.53 -11.55 -0.36
CA ASN A 25 1.55 -10.49 -0.13
C ASN A 25 1.91 -9.21 -0.91
N MET A 26 3.19 -8.82 -0.94
CA MET A 26 3.65 -7.66 -1.71
C MET A 26 3.45 -7.85 -3.22
N MET A 27 3.82 -9.02 -3.76
CA MET A 27 3.63 -9.32 -5.20
C MET A 27 2.14 -9.32 -5.58
N THR A 28 1.28 -9.90 -4.73
CA THR A 28 -0.17 -9.95 -4.96
C THR A 28 -0.77 -8.55 -4.94
N TYR A 29 -0.35 -7.69 -4.00
CA TYR A 29 -0.79 -6.30 -3.96
C TYR A 29 -0.42 -5.57 -5.25
N LEU A 30 0.87 -5.60 -5.64
CA LEU A 30 1.36 -4.94 -6.86
C LEU A 30 0.66 -5.44 -8.13
N LYS A 31 0.33 -6.74 -8.20
CA LYS A 31 -0.49 -7.28 -9.29
C LYS A 31 -1.87 -6.64 -9.33
N ASN A 32 -2.51 -6.49 -8.17
CA ASN A 32 -3.89 -6.03 -8.08
C ASN A 32 -4.02 -4.51 -8.25
N THR A 33 -3.04 -3.73 -7.75
CA THR A 33 -3.07 -2.26 -7.82
C THR A 33 -2.52 -1.71 -9.11
N ASP A 34 -1.35 -2.23 -9.55
CA ASP A 34 -0.56 -1.63 -10.62
C ASP A 34 -0.43 -2.57 -11.83
N GLY A 35 -1.08 -3.74 -11.81
CA GLY A 35 -1.12 -4.67 -12.94
C GLY A 35 0.18 -5.44 -13.18
N TYR A 36 1.10 -5.50 -12.22
CA TYR A 36 2.35 -6.26 -12.38
C TYR A 36 2.08 -7.74 -12.68
N LYS A 37 2.81 -8.28 -13.66
CA LYS A 37 2.81 -9.72 -13.95
C LYS A 37 3.61 -10.47 -12.87
N MET A 38 3.13 -11.64 -12.43
CA MET A 38 3.86 -12.44 -11.43
C MET A 38 5.26 -12.87 -11.91
N ASP A 39 5.43 -13.07 -13.22
CA ASP A 39 6.72 -13.45 -13.81
C ASP A 39 7.80 -12.38 -13.63
N PHE A 40 7.42 -11.10 -13.48
CA PHE A 40 8.37 -10.02 -13.19
C PHE A 40 9.12 -10.24 -11.89
N PHE A 41 8.45 -10.82 -10.89
CA PHE A 41 9.04 -11.08 -9.57
C PHE A 41 9.74 -12.45 -9.48
N LYS A 42 9.81 -13.21 -10.57
CA LYS A 42 10.40 -14.54 -10.56
C LYS A 42 11.91 -14.43 -10.30
N GLY A 43 12.37 -15.06 -9.23
CA GLY A 43 13.77 -14.98 -8.79
C GLY A 43 14.11 -13.77 -7.92
N MET A 44 13.21 -12.80 -7.77
CA MET A 44 13.44 -11.65 -6.88
C MET A 44 13.28 -12.04 -5.41
N SER A 45 14.24 -11.60 -4.61
CA SER A 45 14.23 -11.69 -3.15
C SER A 45 13.26 -10.69 -2.52
N TYR A 46 12.99 -10.88 -1.22
CA TYR A 46 12.20 -9.92 -0.46
C TYR A 46 12.79 -8.51 -0.49
N ASN A 47 14.13 -8.40 -0.36
CA ASN A 47 14.82 -7.11 -0.30
C ASN A 47 14.72 -6.33 -1.63
N GLU A 48 14.60 -7.02 -2.76
CA GLU A 48 14.42 -6.38 -4.07
C GLU A 48 12.96 -6.00 -4.33
N ILE A 49 11.99 -6.78 -3.83
CA ILE A 49 10.55 -6.50 -3.99
C ILE A 49 10.08 -5.39 -3.03
N ARG A 50 10.64 -5.35 -1.82
CA ARG A 50 10.26 -4.41 -0.76
C ARG A 50 10.30 -2.94 -1.19
N PRO A 51 11.36 -2.40 -1.83
CA PRO A 51 11.37 -1.00 -2.24
C PRO A 51 10.29 -0.71 -3.30
N ILE A 52 10.08 -1.60 -4.27
CA ILE A 52 9.03 -1.44 -5.30
C ILE A 52 7.65 -1.36 -4.65
N PHE A 53 7.38 -2.24 -3.70
CA PHE A 53 6.13 -2.23 -2.94
C PHE A 53 5.97 -0.93 -2.14
N GLN A 54 7.03 -0.48 -1.46
CA GLN A 54 6.98 0.70 -0.62
C GLN A 54 6.69 1.96 -1.44
N ASP A 55 7.36 2.13 -2.58
CA ASP A 55 7.16 3.29 -3.47
C ASP A 55 5.71 3.36 -3.97
N ARG A 56 5.16 2.23 -4.45
CA ARG A 56 3.76 2.16 -4.91
C ARG A 56 2.76 2.34 -3.78
N PHE A 57 3.04 1.76 -2.62
CA PHE A 57 2.19 1.91 -1.46
C PHE A 57 2.13 3.38 -1.00
N ASP A 58 3.27 4.05 -0.93
CA ASP A 58 3.35 5.45 -0.51
C ASP A 58 2.70 6.40 -1.55
N GLU A 59 2.86 6.12 -2.84
CA GLU A 59 2.14 6.81 -3.93
C GLU A 59 0.62 6.66 -3.78
N ASN A 60 0.13 5.43 -3.57
CA ASN A 60 -1.29 5.15 -3.37
C ASN A 60 -1.85 5.83 -2.11
N ILE A 61 -1.09 5.87 -1.01
CA ILE A 61 -1.49 6.58 0.20
C ILE A 61 -1.58 8.09 -0.03
N ARG A 62 -0.61 8.68 -0.75
CA ARG A 62 -0.66 10.11 -1.10
C ARG A 62 -1.88 10.43 -1.96
N PHE A 63 -2.18 9.60 -2.95
CA PHE A 63 -3.36 9.76 -3.80
C PHE A 63 -4.66 9.68 -2.99
N LEU A 64 -4.80 8.65 -2.14
CA LEU A 64 -5.99 8.49 -1.30
C LEU A 64 -6.18 9.65 -0.31
N LEU A 65 -5.09 10.16 0.28
CA LEU A 65 -5.18 11.31 1.19
C LEU A 65 -5.62 12.58 0.44
N LYS A 66 -5.05 12.85 -0.74
CA LYS A 66 -5.43 13.99 -1.59
C LYS A 66 -6.92 13.93 -1.95
N SER A 67 -7.40 12.76 -2.40
CA SER A 67 -8.82 12.58 -2.73
C SER A 67 -9.75 12.80 -1.54
N ARG A 68 -9.31 12.47 -0.32
CA ARG A 68 -10.14 12.67 0.88
C ARG A 68 -10.18 14.12 1.32
N GLU A 69 -9.06 14.84 1.21
CA GLU A 69 -9.00 16.28 1.48
C GLU A 69 -9.88 17.04 0.47
N GLU A 70 -9.82 16.69 -0.82
CA GLU A 70 -10.69 17.29 -1.85
C GLU A 70 -12.19 17.03 -1.58
N MET A 71 -12.58 15.81 -1.20
CA MET A 71 -13.97 15.51 -0.80
C MET A 71 -14.42 16.27 0.46
N GLU A 72 -13.54 16.48 1.43
CA GLU A 72 -13.84 17.27 2.65
C GLU A 72 -13.98 18.78 2.34
N GLU A 73 -13.23 19.30 1.35
CA GLU A 73 -13.35 20.69 0.88
C GLU A 73 -14.62 20.92 0.04
N GLU A 74 -14.96 20.00 -0.88
CA GLU A 74 -16.21 20.07 -1.66
C GLU A 74 -17.45 20.03 -0.76
N ASP A 75 -17.49 19.18 0.27
CA ASP A 75 -18.60 19.13 1.23
C ASP A 75 -18.74 20.42 2.07
N GLN A 76 -17.67 21.20 2.25
CA GLN A 76 -17.71 22.50 2.94
C GLN A 76 -18.18 23.64 2.03
N GLU A 77 -17.87 23.61 0.73
CA GLU A 77 -18.35 24.62 -0.22
C GLU A 77 -19.82 24.44 -0.60
N VAL A 78 -20.37 23.24 -0.45
CA VAL A 78 -21.80 22.92 -0.71
C VAL A 78 -22.71 23.34 0.46
N LEU A 79 -22.15 23.84 1.57
CA LEU A 79 -22.85 24.23 2.81
C LEU A 79 -23.04 25.76 2.91
#